data_AF-A0A0K8WJR7-F1
#
_entry.id   AF-A0A0K8WJR7-F1
#
_cell.length_a   1.000
_cell.length_b   1.000
_cell.length_c   1.000
_cell.angle_alpha   90.00
_cell.angle_beta   90.00
_cell.angle_gamma   90.00
#
_symmetry.space_group_name_H-M   'P 1'
#
loop_
_entity.id
_entity.type
_entity.pdbx_description
1 polymer ?
#
loop_
_entity_poly.entity_id
_entity_poly.type
_entity_poly.pdbx_seq_one_letter_code
_entity_poly.pdbx_strand_id
1 'polypeptide(L)'
;MIDWMSYLSVVSTLGFVVFFAVGPGSIPWMITAELFSQGPRPSAMAIAVLVNWMANFVVGIGFPSMKAELENYTFLPFSVFLAIFWIFTYKKVPETKNKTFEEICALFRHGNGSDDESLHRQSDSTADIEISPRNAAAEHSKQQ
;
A
#
# COMPACT_ATOMS: atom_id res chain seq x y z
N MET A 1 -23.52 -15.35 40.88
CA MET A 1 -23.32 -14.25 39.91
C MET A 1 -21.83 -14.20 39.63
N ILE A 2 -21.42 -14.38 38.38
CA ILE A 2 -20.03 -14.67 38.02
C ILE A 2 -19.34 -13.35 37.64
N ASP A 3 -18.90 -12.59 38.63
CA ASP A 3 -18.25 -11.29 38.41
C ASP A 3 -16.96 -11.42 37.57
N TRP A 4 -16.28 -12.56 37.69
CA TRP A 4 -15.09 -12.93 36.90
C TRP A 4 -15.35 -12.90 35.37
N MET A 5 -16.54 -13.30 34.92
CA MET A 5 -16.88 -13.31 33.48
C MET A 5 -17.04 -11.91 32.93
N SER A 6 -17.58 -10.98 33.73
CA SER A 6 -17.70 -9.56 33.36
C SER A 6 -16.31 -8.93 33.20
N TYR A 7 -15.39 -9.17 34.14
CA TYR A 7 -14.01 -8.69 34.00
C TYR A 7 -13.31 -9.27 32.77
N LEU A 8 -13.48 -10.57 32.51
CA LEU A 8 -12.91 -11.23 31.32
C LEU A 8 -13.47 -10.63 30.02
N SER A 9 -14.78 -10.38 29.97
CA SER A 9 -15.44 -9.76 28.81
C SER A 9 -14.93 -8.34 28.56
N VAL A 10 -14.78 -7.54 29.62
CA VAL A 10 -14.26 -6.18 29.53
C VAL A 10 -12.82 -6.17 29.02
N VAL A 11 -11.94 -7.00 29.61
CA VAL A 11 -10.53 -7.09 29.19
C VAL A 11 -10.42 -7.58 27.74
N SER A 12 -11.20 -8.59 27.36
CA SER A 12 -11.20 -9.12 25.99
C SER A 12 -11.68 -8.09 24.97
N THR A 13 -12.74 -7.34 25.30
CA THR A 13 -13.27 -6.28 24.45
C THR A 13 -12.26 -5.14 24.29
N LEU A 14 -11.65 -4.69 25.39
CA LEU A 14 -10.61 -3.65 25.34
C LEU A 14 -9.40 -4.11 24.54
N GLY A 15 -8.94 -5.35 24.75
CA GLY A 15 -7.85 -5.93 23.97
C GLY A 15 -8.17 -5.94 22.48
N PHE A 16 -9.37 -6.40 22.10
CA PHE A 16 -9.83 -6.37 20.71
C PHE A 16 -9.80 -4.94 20.13
N VAL A 17 -10.31 -3.94 20.87
CA VAL A 17 -10.29 -2.54 20.42
C VAL A 17 -8.87 -2.01 20.22
N VAL A 18 -7.93 -2.34 21.11
CA VAL A 18 -6.52 -1.93 20.98
C VAL A 18 -5.88 -2.55 19.74
N PHE A 19 -6.03 -3.87 19.54
CA PHE A 19 -5.51 -4.54 18.35
C PHE A 19 -6.15 -4.01 17.06
N PHE A 20 -7.45 -3.73 17.09
CA PHE A 20 -8.15 -3.14 15.96
C PHE A 20 -7.60 -1.74 15.63
N ALA A 21 -7.39 -0.88 16.62
CA ALA A 21 -6.88 0.47 16.42
C ALA A 21 -5.45 0.49 15.85
N VAL A 22 -4.56 -0.38 16.34
CA VAL A 22 -3.16 -0.46 15.89
C VAL A 22 -3.03 -1.13 14.51
N GLY A 23 -3.91 -2.06 14.17
CA GLY A 23 -3.87 -2.76 12.89
C GLY A 23 -4.88 -2.18 11.89
N PRO A 24 -6.05 -2.82 11.70
CA PRO A 24 -7.04 -2.45 10.68
C PRO A 24 -7.49 -0.99 10.74
N GLY A 25 -7.49 -0.37 11.92
CA GLY A 25 -7.96 0.99 12.15
C GLY A 25 -7.01 2.08 11.64
N SER A 26 -5.69 1.84 11.66
CA SER A 26 -4.67 2.84 11.32
C SER A 26 -3.86 2.50 10.06
N ILE A 27 -3.68 1.21 9.75
CA ILE A 27 -2.91 0.75 8.59
C ILE A 27 -3.43 1.31 7.26
N PRO A 28 -4.74 1.29 6.94
CA PRO A 28 -5.24 1.83 5.67
C PRO A 28 -4.91 3.32 5.50
N TRP A 29 -5.04 4.10 6.57
CA TRP A 29 -4.73 5.54 6.54
C TRP A 29 -3.24 5.81 6.37
N MET A 30 -2.39 5.01 7.03
CA MET A 30 -0.94 5.10 6.92
C MET A 30 -0.47 4.72 5.51
N ILE A 31 -0.94 3.59 4.97
CA ILE A 31 -0.61 3.14 3.61
C ILE A 31 -1.03 4.16 2.56
N THR A 32 -2.18 4.81 2.73
CA THR A 32 -2.62 5.85 1.77
C THR A 32 -1.74 7.11 1.85
N ALA A 33 -1.17 7.43 3.02
CA ALA A 33 -0.20 8.51 3.14
C ALA A 33 1.17 8.15 2.53
N GLU A 34 1.57 6.88 2.63
CA GLU A 34 2.84 6.35 2.11
C GLU A 34 2.82 6.07 0.60
N LEU A 35 1.70 5.65 0.01
CA LEU A 35 1.61 5.25 -1.41
C LEU A 35 1.51 6.43 -2.39
N PHE A 36 1.10 7.63 -1.94
CA PHE A 36 0.82 8.75 -2.83
C PHE A 36 1.72 9.98 -2.52
N SER A 37 2.35 10.52 -3.57
CA SER A 37 3.05 11.81 -3.52
C SER A 37 2.06 12.96 -3.27
N GLN A 38 2.56 14.13 -2.84
CA GLN A 38 1.71 15.26 -2.39
C GLN A 38 0.62 15.69 -3.39
N GLY A 39 0.84 15.54 -4.70
CA GLY A 39 -0.13 15.89 -5.74
C GLY A 39 -1.40 15.01 -5.74
N PRO A 40 -1.32 13.71 -6.03
CA PRO A 40 -2.49 12.83 -6.11
C PRO A 40 -3.09 12.39 -4.76
N ARG A 41 -2.39 12.63 -3.64
CA ARG A 41 -2.80 12.17 -2.30
C ARG A 41 -4.21 12.60 -1.87
N PRO A 42 -4.66 13.85 -2.04
CA PRO A 42 -6.00 14.27 -1.60
C PRO A 42 -7.12 13.51 -2.31
N SER A 43 -6.97 13.25 -3.62
CA SER A 43 -7.94 12.52 -4.43
C SER A 43 -8.02 11.05 -4.05
N ALA A 44 -6.87 10.41 -3.81
CA ALA A 44 -6.84 9.02 -3.34
C ALA A 44 -7.46 8.86 -1.94
N MET A 45 -7.15 9.79 -1.03
CA MET A 45 -7.76 9.84 0.31
C MET A 45 -9.28 10.03 0.22
N ALA A 46 -9.78 10.90 -0.66
CA ALA A 46 -11.21 11.12 -0.84
C ALA A 46 -11.95 9.84 -1.29
N ILE A 47 -11.37 9.08 -2.23
CA ILE A 47 -11.94 7.80 -2.68
C ILE A 47 -11.90 6.77 -1.54
N ALA A 48 -10.80 6.68 -0.80
CA ALA A 48 -10.69 5.78 0.34
C ALA A 48 -11.74 6.08 1.42
N VAL A 49 -11.93 7.36 1.76
CA VAL A 49 -12.97 7.84 2.68
C VAL A 49 -14.36 7.47 2.15
N LEU A 50 -14.65 7.74 0.87
CA LEU A 50 -15.94 7.41 0.27
C LEU A 50 -16.25 5.91 0.36
N VAL A 51 -15.31 5.05 -0.01
CA VAL A 51 -15.47 3.60 0.07
C VAL A 51 -15.68 3.15 1.52
N ASN A 52 -14.95 3.73 2.48
CA ASN A 52 -15.14 3.44 3.90
C ASN A 52 -16.55 3.80 4.38
N TRP A 53 -17.04 5.00 4.06
CA TRP A 53 -18.39 5.42 4.44
C TRP A 53 -19.48 4.62 3.74
N MET A 54 -19.29 4.24 2.47
CA MET A 54 -20.22 3.35 1.78
C MET A 54 -20.27 1.96 2.41
N ALA A 55 -19.12 1.38 2.77
CA ALA A 55 -19.08 0.10 3.47
C ALA A 55 -19.81 0.18 4.83
N ASN A 56 -19.58 1.25 5.60
CA ASN A 56 -20.30 1.50 6.85
C ASN A 56 -21.81 1.63 6.65
N PHE A 57 -22.25 2.28 5.56
CA PHE A 57 -23.66 2.40 5.23
C PHE A 57 -24.30 1.04 4.89
N VAL A 58 -23.64 0.24 4.06
CA VAL A 58 -24.10 -1.11 3.69
C VAL A 58 -24.21 -1.99 4.93
N VAL A 59 -23.19 -1.96 5.80
CA VAL A 59 -23.22 -2.69 7.08
C VAL A 59 -24.33 -2.16 7.98
N GLY A 60 -24.52 -0.84 8.07
CA GLY A 60 -25.55 -0.22 8.90
C GLY A 60 -26.97 -0.63 8.52
N ILE A 61 -27.25 -0.76 7.23
CA ILE A 61 -28.56 -1.23 6.73
C ILE A 61 -28.68 -2.76 6.80
N GLY A 62 -27.60 -3.49 6.52
CA GLY A 62 -27.62 -4.96 6.51
C GLY A 62 -27.62 -5.60 7.90
N PHE A 63 -27.06 -4.91 8.90
CA PHE A 63 -26.88 -5.45 10.24
C PHE A 63 -28.19 -5.78 10.97
N PRO A 64 -29.25 -4.94 10.94
CA PRO A 64 -30.55 -5.28 11.53
C PRO A 64 -31.14 -6.59 10.96
N SER A 65 -31.11 -6.75 9.64
CA SER A 65 -31.61 -7.96 8.96
C SER A 65 -30.77 -9.19 9.33
N MET A 66 -29.45 -9.05 9.37
CA MET A 66 -28.54 -10.13 9.77
C MET A 66 -28.72 -10.52 11.24
N LYS A 67 -28.95 -9.55 12.12
CA LYS A 67 -29.22 -9.79 13.54
C LYS A 67 -30.52 -10.54 13.76
N ALA A 68 -31.54 -10.27 12.94
CA ALA A 68 -32.84 -10.95 13.02
C ALA A 68 -32.74 -12.43 12.65
N GLU A 69 -31.92 -12.77 11.66
CA GLU A 69 -31.79 -14.16 11.16
C GLU A 69 -30.76 -15.00 11.93
N LEU A 70 -29.65 -14.39 12.37
CA LEU A 70 -28.51 -15.12 12.96
C LEU A 70 -28.43 -15.01 14.49
N GLU A 71 -29.15 -14.09 15.12
CA GLU A 71 -29.12 -13.82 16.57
C GLU A 71 -27.69 -13.83 17.16
N ASN A 72 -27.32 -14.92 17.84
CA ASN A 72 -26.01 -15.12 18.48
C ASN A 72 -24.85 -15.32 17.50
N TYR A 73 -25.13 -15.70 16.25
CA TYR A 73 -24.15 -15.97 15.21
C TYR A 73 -23.89 -14.76 14.30
N THR A 74 -24.48 -13.60 14.60
CA THR A 74 -24.36 -12.37 13.78
C THR A 74 -22.89 -11.90 13.60
N PHE A 75 -21.99 -12.29 14.51
CA PHE A 75 -20.57 -11.96 14.43
C PHE A 75 -19.74 -12.88 13.53
N LEU A 76 -20.21 -14.10 13.22
CA LEU A 76 -19.49 -15.07 12.38
C LEU A 76 -19.13 -14.53 10.98
N PRO A 77 -20.06 -13.89 10.24
CA PRO A 77 -19.75 -13.31 8.95
C PRO A 77 -18.61 -12.27 9.03
N PHE A 78 -18.63 -11.41 10.05
CA PHE A 78 -17.57 -10.43 10.27
C PHE A 78 -16.23 -11.08 10.59
N SER A 79 -16.21 -12.15 11.39
CA SER A 79 -14.99 -12.92 11.67
C SER A 79 -14.41 -13.57 10.41
N VAL A 80 -15.26 -14.08 9.51
CA VAL A 80 -14.83 -14.63 8.21
C VAL A 80 -14.24 -13.53 7.32
N PHE A 81 -14.88 -12.38 7.22
CA PHE A 81 -14.33 -11.24 6.48
C PHE A 81 -13.00 -10.77 7.06
N LEU A 82 -12.87 -10.69 8.39
CA LEU A 82 -11.60 -10.38 9.07
C LEU A 82 -10.50 -11.39 8.71
N ALA A 83 -10.80 -12.69 8.70
CA ALA A 83 -9.83 -13.72 8.32
C ALA A 83 -9.41 -13.60 6.85
N ILE A 84 -10.34 -13.32 5.94
CA ILE A 84 -10.04 -13.09 4.53
C ILE A 84 -9.15 -11.85 4.37
N PHE A 85 -9.48 -10.74 5.04
CA PHE A 85 -8.66 -9.52 5.01
C PHE A 85 -7.28 -9.74 5.61
N TRP A 86 -7.17 -10.54 6.66
CA TRP A 86 -5.89 -10.93 7.24
C TRP A 86 -5.03 -11.70 6.23
N ILE A 87 -5.60 -12.72 5.59
CA ILE A 87 -4.90 -13.52 4.57
C ILE A 87 -4.50 -12.66 3.38
N PHE A 88 -5.41 -11.79 2.92
CA PHE A 88 -5.14 -10.86 1.84
C PHE A 88 -4.01 -9.90 2.22
N THR A 89 -4.05 -9.31 3.42
CA THR A 89 -2.98 -8.43 3.91
C THR A 89 -1.66 -9.16 3.96
N TYR A 90 -1.62 -10.37 4.51
CA TYR A 90 -0.42 -11.20 4.59
C TYR A 90 0.18 -11.57 3.21
N LYS A 91 -0.67 -11.79 2.18
CA LYS A 91 -0.20 -12.20 0.84
C LYS A 91 0.04 -11.05 -0.14
N LYS A 92 -0.76 -9.98 -0.08
CA LYS A 92 -0.78 -8.90 -1.07
C LYS A 92 -0.16 -7.59 -0.58
N VAL A 93 -0.01 -7.37 0.72
CA VAL A 93 0.63 -6.15 1.23
C VAL A 93 2.12 -6.45 1.45
N PRO A 94 3.01 -6.05 0.53
CA PRO A 94 4.45 -6.14 0.78
C PRO A 94 4.79 -5.26 1.99
N GLU A 95 5.65 -5.75 2.86
CA GLU A 95 6.01 -5.09 4.11
C GLU A 95 6.65 -3.72 3.82
N THR A 96 5.93 -2.63 4.10
CA THR A 96 6.38 -1.24 3.84
C THR A 96 7.35 -0.72 4.91
N LYS A 97 7.56 -1.49 5.98
CA LYS A 97 8.32 -1.06 7.16
C LYS A 97 9.82 -1.00 6.83
N ASN A 98 10.44 0.18 6.96
CA ASN A 98 11.85 0.50 6.68
C ASN A 98 12.26 0.59 5.20
N LYS A 99 11.32 0.76 4.26
CA LYS A 99 11.64 1.01 2.84
C LYS A 99 11.32 2.44 2.46
N THR A 100 12.15 3.05 1.61
CA THR A 100 11.88 4.41 1.12
C THR A 100 10.74 4.39 0.10
N PHE A 101 10.07 5.53 -0.07
CA PHE A 101 8.96 5.69 -1.02
C PHE A 101 9.30 5.15 -2.43
N GLU A 102 10.52 5.40 -2.90
CA GLU A 102 11.00 4.92 -4.20
C GLU A 102 11.13 3.40 -4.28
N GLU A 103 11.55 2.71 -3.21
CA GLU A 103 11.61 1.24 -3.18
C GLU A 103 10.21 0.61 -3.20
N ILE A 104 9.24 1.20 -2.50
CA ILE A 104 7.85 0.73 -2.48
C ILE A 104 7.21 0.92 -3.87
N CYS A 105 7.44 2.06 -4.52
CA CYS A 105 7.02 2.29 -5.90
C CYS A 105 7.73 1.37 -6.90
N ALA A 106 9.01 1.05 -6.71
CA ALA A 106 9.77 0.14 -7.57
C ALA A 106 9.27 -1.31 -7.45
N LEU A 107 8.86 -1.75 -6.25
CA LEU A 107 8.24 -3.05 -6.01
C LEU A 107 6.87 -3.21 -6.72
N PHE A 108 6.07 -2.14 -6.74
CA PHE A 108 4.81 -2.13 -7.50
C PHE A 108 5.03 -2.02 -9.02
N ARG A 109 6.10 -1.36 -9.47
CA ARG A 109 6.45 -1.20 -10.89
C ARG A 109 7.04 -2.47 -11.51
N HIS A 110 7.82 -3.24 -10.75
CA HIS A 110 8.41 -4.50 -11.21
C HIS A 110 7.39 -5.65 -11.42
N GLY A 111 6.13 -5.47 -11.03
CA GLY A 111 5.05 -6.40 -11.36
C GLY A 111 4.50 -6.25 -12.79
N ASN A 112 4.93 -5.24 -13.56
CA ASN A 112 4.34 -4.92 -14.86
C ASN A 112 5.39 -4.45 -15.89
N GLY A 113 6.20 -5.39 -16.38
CA GLY A 113 7.21 -5.20 -17.45
C GLY A 113 8.50 -4.56 -16.90
N SER A 114 9.65 -5.24 -16.92
CA SER A 114 10.56 -5.23 -18.08
C SER A 114 10.60 -3.83 -18.70
N ASP A 115 11.65 -3.04 -18.43
CA ASP A 115 12.23 -2.00 -19.32
C ASP A 115 13.12 -0.96 -18.58
N ASP A 116 13.99 -1.38 -17.64
CA ASP A 116 15.07 -0.50 -17.12
C ASP A 116 16.48 -1.03 -17.44
N GLU A 117 16.61 -1.87 -18.47
CA GLU A 117 17.93 -2.29 -19.00
C GLU A 117 18.45 -1.30 -20.08
N SER A 118 17.73 -0.21 -20.36
CA SER A 118 18.05 0.73 -21.44
C SER A 118 18.81 1.99 -20.99
N LEU A 119 18.75 2.38 -19.71
CA LEU A 119 19.41 3.60 -19.23
C LEU A 119 20.92 3.43 -18.97
N HIS A 120 21.39 2.21 -18.69
CA HIS A 120 22.82 1.95 -18.52
C HIS A 120 23.58 1.78 -19.85
N ARG A 121 22.88 1.43 -20.93
CA ARG A 121 23.53 1.18 -22.23
C ARG A 121 23.80 2.47 -23.03
N GLN A 122 23.17 3.58 -22.66
CA GLN A 122 23.36 4.88 -23.33
C GLN A 122 24.59 5.66 -22.81
N SER A 123 25.00 5.44 -21.56
CA SER A 123 26.20 6.05 -20.97
C SER A 123 27.48 5.47 -21.59
N ASP A 124 27.56 4.16 -21.80
CA ASP A 124 28.73 3.50 -22.41
C ASP A 124 28.87 3.85 -23.90
N SER A 125 27.77 3.87 -24.65
CA SER A 125 27.84 4.15 -26.10
C SER A 125 28.20 5.60 -26.45
N THR A 126 28.05 6.55 -25.52
CA THR A 126 28.39 7.96 -25.76
C THR A 126 29.85 8.26 -25.41
N ALA A 127 30.41 7.57 -24.42
CA ALA A 127 31.82 7.71 -24.05
C ALA A 127 32.79 7.20 -25.13
N ASP A 128 32.41 6.16 -25.88
CA ASP A 128 33.23 5.62 -26.97
C ASP A 128 33.25 6.48 -28.24
N ILE A 129 32.27 7.37 -28.44
CA ILE A 129 32.20 8.25 -29.61
C ILE A 129 33.10 9.49 -29.44
N GLU A 130 33.34 9.94 -28.21
CA GLU A 130 34.10 11.18 -27.95
C GLU A 130 35.63 10.98 -27.97
N ILE A 131 36.13 9.73 -27.85
CA ILE A 131 37.58 9.43 -27.76
C ILE A 131 38.18 9.01 -29.12
N SER A 132 37.46 9.15 -30.24
CA SER A 132 38.06 8.98 -31.57
C SER A 132 38.81 10.26 -32.00
N PRO A 133 40.13 10.20 -32.27
CA PRO A 133 41.01 11.36 -32.35
C PRO A 133 40.75 12.19 -33.61
N ARG A 134 39.84 13.17 -33.51
CA ARG A 134 39.55 14.16 -34.57
C ARG A 134 40.53 15.36 -34.57
N ASN A 135 41.62 15.28 -33.80
CA ASN A 135 42.64 16.34 -33.66
C ASN A 135 43.87 16.17 -34.57
N ALA A 136 43.82 15.34 -35.62
CA ALA A 136 44.96 15.17 -36.53
C ALA A 136 44.89 15.99 -37.85
N ALA A 137 43.81 16.72 -38.11
CA ALA A 137 43.57 17.32 -39.45
C ALA A 137 43.48 18.86 -39.51
N ALA A 138 43.64 19.59 -38.40
CA ALA A 138 43.39 21.04 -38.39
C ALA A 138 44.65 21.92 -38.35
N GLU A 139 45.87 21.37 -38.22
CA GLU A 139 47.09 22.18 -38.15
C GLU A 139 47.78 22.44 -39.50
N HIS A 140 47.36 21.78 -40.59
CA HIS A 140 48.04 21.91 -41.89
C HIS A 140 47.44 22.96 -42.86
N SER A 141 46.39 23.69 -42.47
CA SER A 141 45.70 24.66 -43.34
C SER A 141 45.85 26.13 -42.91
N LYS A 142 46.84 26.47 -42.09
CA LYS A 142 47.18 27.87 -41.73
C LYS A 142 48.59 28.32 -42.17
N GLN A 143 49.20 27.63 -43.13
CA GLN A 143 50.50 28.03 -43.70
C GLN A 143 50.52 28.16 -45.23
N GLN A 144 49.38 28.42 -45.87
CA GLN A 144 49.36 28.91 -47.26
C GLN A 144 48.48 30.14 -47.40
#